data_AF-A0A1E3ZZU0-F1
#
_entry.id   AF-A0A1E3ZZU0-F1
#
_cell.length_a   1.000
_cell.length_b   1.000
_cell.length_c   1.000
_cell.angle_alpha   90.00
_cell.angle_beta   90.00
_cell.angle_gamma   90.00
#
_symmetry.space_group_name_H-M   'P 1'
#
loop_
_entity.id
_entity.type
_entity.pdbx_description
1 polymer ?
#
loop_
_entity_poly.entity_id
_entity_poly.type
_entity_poly.pdbx_seq_one_letter_code
_entity_poly.pdbx_strand_id
1 'polypeptide(L)'
;MYFRQDFCEPGIRFESDAPDTGQVDHVITTSSAAVSQGECFLDAARTSPTGGGSVRIVRTSPLAIPAADMLHVGIDLEVRDIALEGNIAGYFAIGDELIHTHTLLPNASLFSKLSIDFKADGTYALRVPGSSGAILSDPLSGRIRITWVMNNKSDNLTYVSPLETSEDIAPGKYDVWINDLRWIKGGNAISRVSLNNFAFILSNGVGTVRLHHIEINSASPQLPLILTRFKAERHLHEARIYWEMAAGHTASHFTVERSNDGKSFEAIGTLPVEDPSQNLYGLTDPSPLAGFNYYRLKMTGNTGEVRLSPVDAVYFDAAAPAITIAPNPSRPERITLFASGINPENISLFTMTGHRLPFGHGYDNSNMMLSIYPSTPLPSGIYFLKIAQDRLLKTVKVVIP
;
A
#
# COMPACT_ATOMS: atom_id res chain seq x y z
N MET A 1 1.78 -0.83 17.38
CA MET A 1 0.52 -1.51 17.04
C MET A 1 -0.08 -2.05 18.33
N TYR A 2 -1.30 -1.63 18.69
CA TYR A 2 -2.02 -2.13 19.88
C TYR A 2 -3.07 -3.19 19.51
N PHE A 3 -3.74 -3.00 18.36
CA PHE A 3 -4.65 -3.99 17.81
C PHE A 3 -4.61 -3.93 16.27
N ARG A 4 -4.66 -5.07 15.57
CA ARG A 4 -4.80 -5.16 14.12
C ARG A 4 -5.48 -6.46 13.72
N GLN A 5 -6.64 -6.32 13.09
CA GLN A 5 -7.31 -7.41 12.40
C GLN A 5 -7.61 -6.99 10.96
N ASP A 6 -6.91 -7.61 10.02
CA ASP A 6 -7.23 -7.58 8.59
C ASP A 6 -7.90 -8.91 8.23
N PHE A 7 -9.15 -8.89 7.79
CA PHE A 7 -9.89 -10.13 7.53
C PHE A 7 -9.52 -10.80 6.20
N CYS A 8 -8.70 -10.15 5.35
CA CYS A 8 -8.14 -10.77 4.15
C CYS A 8 -6.87 -11.59 4.44
N GLU A 9 -6.28 -11.47 5.63
CA GLU A 9 -5.10 -12.25 5.99
C GLU A 9 -5.50 -13.70 6.34
N PRO A 10 -4.87 -14.71 5.71
CA PRO A 10 -5.27 -16.10 5.85
C PRO A 10 -4.95 -16.64 7.25
N GLY A 11 -5.83 -17.48 7.78
CA GLY A 11 -5.60 -18.24 9.01
C GLY A 11 -5.81 -17.46 10.32
N ILE A 12 -6.30 -16.22 10.26
CA ILE A 12 -6.51 -15.41 11.45
C ILE A 12 -7.84 -15.77 12.13
N ARG A 13 -7.75 -16.17 13.39
CA ARG A 13 -8.91 -16.26 14.30
C ARG A 13 -9.16 -14.89 14.90
N PHE A 14 -10.41 -14.44 14.85
CA PHE A 14 -10.80 -13.14 15.40
C PHE A 14 -11.06 -13.15 16.91
N GLU A 15 -11.40 -14.31 17.48
CA GLU A 15 -11.75 -14.45 18.90
C GLU A 15 -10.81 -15.44 19.60
N SER A 16 -10.38 -15.11 20.82
CA SER A 16 -9.56 -15.95 21.70
C SER A 16 -9.75 -15.54 23.17
N ASP A 17 -9.86 -16.52 24.08
CA ASP A 17 -9.87 -16.26 25.53
C ASP A 17 -8.52 -15.73 26.06
N ALA A 18 -7.45 -15.93 25.30
CA ALA A 18 -6.11 -15.37 25.56
C ALA A 18 -5.65 -14.58 24.32
N PRO A 19 -6.29 -13.43 24.04
CA PRO A 19 -6.14 -12.70 22.79
C PRO A 19 -4.80 -11.98 22.69
N ASP A 20 -4.18 -12.07 21.51
CA ASP A 20 -3.02 -11.28 21.13
C ASP A 20 -3.42 -9.88 20.61
N THR A 21 -2.58 -9.28 19.75
CA THR A 21 -2.86 -7.98 19.12
C THR A 21 -3.82 -8.08 17.94
N GLY A 22 -4.31 -9.25 17.54
CA GLY A 22 -5.29 -9.39 16.46
C GLY A 22 -6.67 -9.85 16.90
N GLN A 23 -6.81 -10.29 18.16
CA GLN A 23 -8.02 -10.96 18.63
C GLN A 23 -8.82 -10.14 19.63
N VAL A 24 -10.13 -10.29 19.59
CA VAL A 24 -11.03 -9.92 20.70
C VAL A 24 -11.19 -11.08 21.66
N ASP A 25 -11.58 -10.80 22.90
CA ASP A 25 -11.86 -11.83 23.92
C ASP A 25 -13.33 -12.25 23.98
N HIS A 26 -14.24 -11.47 23.39
CA HIS A 26 -15.66 -11.79 23.41
C HIS A 26 -16.38 -11.45 22.10
N VAL A 27 -17.05 -12.44 21.53
CA VAL A 27 -18.07 -12.30 20.48
C VAL A 27 -19.37 -12.92 20.96
N ILE A 28 -20.32 -12.07 21.35
CA ILE A 28 -21.57 -12.48 21.98
C ILE A 28 -22.73 -12.12 21.07
N THR A 29 -23.63 -13.07 20.85
CA THR A 29 -24.86 -12.88 20.08
C THR A 29 -26.09 -13.35 20.86
N THR A 30 -27.24 -12.73 20.61
CA THR A 30 -28.54 -13.23 21.06
C THR A 30 -29.37 -13.75 19.88
N SER A 31 -30.55 -14.30 20.16
CA SER A 31 -31.51 -14.69 19.13
C SER A 31 -31.74 -13.57 18.11
N SER A 32 -31.80 -13.91 16.82
CA SER A 32 -31.97 -12.93 15.71
C SER A 32 -30.76 -12.02 15.48
N ALA A 33 -29.58 -12.42 15.93
CA ALA A 33 -28.30 -11.81 15.61
C ALA A 33 -27.25 -12.87 15.30
N ALA A 34 -26.27 -12.54 14.46
CA ALA A 34 -25.21 -13.45 14.06
C ALA A 34 -23.90 -12.71 13.81
N VAL A 35 -22.80 -13.42 14.01
CA VAL A 35 -21.47 -13.01 13.55
C VAL A 35 -20.93 -14.10 12.63
N SER A 36 -20.45 -13.72 11.45
CA SER A 36 -19.88 -14.68 10.48
C SER A 36 -18.67 -14.09 9.78
N GLN A 37 -17.58 -14.85 9.73
CA GLN A 37 -16.36 -14.49 9.02
C GLN A 37 -16.37 -15.07 7.59
N GLY A 38 -16.05 -14.24 6.59
CA GLY A 38 -15.85 -14.63 5.20
C GLY A 38 -14.39 -14.44 4.75
N GLU A 39 -14.12 -14.58 3.44
CA GLU A 39 -12.75 -14.56 2.87
C GLU A 39 -11.98 -13.23 3.01
N CYS A 40 -12.65 -12.15 3.42
CA CYS A 40 -12.06 -10.80 3.53
C CYS A 40 -12.90 -9.87 4.42
N PHE A 41 -13.73 -10.43 5.31
CA PHE A 41 -14.63 -9.65 6.15
C PHE A 41 -15.16 -10.42 7.37
N LEU A 42 -15.69 -9.67 8.32
CA LEU A 42 -16.57 -10.15 9.40
C LEU A 42 -17.91 -9.42 9.33
N ASP A 43 -19.00 -10.17 9.19
CA ASP A 43 -20.35 -9.63 9.25
C ASP A 43 -20.88 -9.72 10.68
N ALA A 44 -21.31 -8.59 11.22
CA ALA A 44 -22.15 -8.50 12.41
C ALA A 44 -23.55 -8.11 11.97
N ALA A 45 -24.50 -9.04 12.11
CA ALA A 45 -25.83 -8.90 11.54
C ALA A 45 -26.92 -9.01 12.61
N ARG A 46 -27.94 -8.15 12.48
CA ARG A 46 -29.27 -8.37 13.05
C ARG A 46 -30.20 -8.80 11.94
N THR A 47 -30.78 -9.99 12.06
CA THR A 47 -31.56 -10.63 11.00
C THR A 47 -33.06 -10.47 11.16
N SER A 48 -33.53 -10.08 12.35
CA SER A 48 -34.95 -9.82 12.60
C SER A 48 -35.15 -8.68 13.62
N PRO A 49 -36.21 -7.86 13.46
CA PRO A 49 -36.59 -6.89 14.48
C PRO A 49 -37.21 -7.56 15.72
N THR A 50 -37.75 -8.77 15.58
CA THR A 50 -38.36 -9.54 16.68
C THR A 50 -37.30 -10.35 17.44
N GLY A 51 -37.39 -10.37 18.77
CA GLY A 51 -36.53 -11.19 19.64
C GLY A 51 -35.31 -10.50 20.27
N GLY A 52 -35.17 -9.17 20.16
CA GLY A 52 -34.13 -8.43 20.88
C GLY A 52 -32.68 -8.75 20.47
N GLY A 53 -32.47 -9.14 19.21
CA GLY A 53 -31.17 -9.48 18.66
C GLY A 53 -30.09 -8.43 18.94
N SER A 54 -28.95 -8.89 19.43
CA SER A 54 -27.77 -8.07 19.68
C SER A 54 -26.50 -8.80 19.29
N VAL A 55 -25.56 -8.08 18.69
CA VAL A 55 -24.17 -8.50 18.52
C VAL A 55 -23.30 -7.64 19.42
N ARG A 56 -22.36 -8.26 20.12
CA ARG A 56 -21.30 -7.58 20.88
C ARG A 56 -19.96 -8.20 20.54
N ILE A 57 -19.05 -7.39 20.06
CA ILE A 57 -17.65 -7.75 19.80
C ILE A 57 -16.84 -6.88 20.75
N VAL A 58 -16.18 -7.47 21.74
CA VAL A 58 -15.57 -6.72 22.84
C VAL A 58 -14.16 -7.21 23.11
N ARG A 59 -13.24 -6.26 23.23
CA ARG A 59 -11.87 -6.45 23.72
C ARG A 59 -11.78 -5.90 25.15
N THR A 60 -11.96 -6.77 26.13
CA THR A 60 -11.84 -6.45 27.57
C THR A 60 -10.42 -6.64 28.10
N SER A 61 -9.57 -7.45 27.47
CA SER A 61 -8.14 -7.40 27.84
C SER A 61 -7.50 -6.09 27.35
N PRO A 62 -6.50 -5.56 28.07
CA PRO A 62 -5.93 -4.25 27.76
C PRO A 62 -5.26 -4.19 26.38
N LEU A 63 -5.50 -3.10 25.66
CA LEU A 63 -4.81 -2.76 24.40
C LEU A 63 -3.30 -2.51 24.59
N ALA A 64 -2.90 -2.01 25.76
CA ALA A 64 -1.53 -1.71 26.11
C ALA A 64 -1.32 -1.78 27.63
N ILE A 65 -0.10 -2.07 28.06
CA ILE A 65 0.32 -2.03 29.47
C ILE A 65 1.62 -1.20 29.54
N PRO A 66 1.62 0.01 30.15
CA PRO A 66 0.47 0.70 30.73
C PRO A 66 -0.57 1.12 29.67
N ALA A 67 -1.75 1.52 30.15
CA ALA A 67 -2.84 2.03 29.31
C ALA A 67 -2.36 3.09 28.32
N ALA A 68 -2.90 3.07 27.11
CA ALA A 68 -2.59 4.10 26.14
C ALA A 68 -3.28 5.42 26.54
N ASP A 69 -2.50 6.50 26.64
CA ASP A 69 -3.06 7.84 26.87
C ASP A 69 -3.55 8.50 25.58
N MET A 70 -3.46 7.79 24.46
CA MET A 70 -3.86 8.29 23.16
C MET A 70 -4.09 7.10 22.22
N LEU A 71 -5.10 7.15 21.34
CA LEU A 71 -5.30 6.15 20.27
C LEU A 71 -5.45 6.75 18.86
N HIS A 72 -4.91 6.05 17.87
CA HIS A 72 -5.20 6.23 16.44
C HIS A 72 -5.95 4.99 15.94
N VAL A 73 -7.24 5.11 15.66
CA VAL A 73 -8.09 3.97 15.28
C VAL A 73 -8.44 4.08 13.79
N GLY A 74 -8.17 3.03 13.03
CA GLY A 74 -8.59 2.86 11.64
C GLY A 74 -9.61 1.74 11.52
N ILE A 75 -10.77 2.01 10.91
CA ILE A 75 -11.82 1.00 10.69
C ILE A 75 -12.29 1.07 9.25
N ASP A 76 -12.18 -0.03 8.52
CA ASP A 76 -12.78 -0.17 7.20
C ASP A 76 -14.08 -0.97 7.33
N LEU A 77 -15.19 -0.35 6.96
CA LEU A 77 -16.50 -0.97 7.09
C LEU A 77 -17.43 -0.58 5.95
N GLU A 78 -18.51 -1.35 5.81
CA GLU A 78 -19.70 -0.97 5.07
C GLU A 78 -20.94 -1.44 5.82
N VAL A 79 -22.08 -0.78 5.56
CA VAL A 79 -23.38 -1.25 6.05
C VAL A 79 -24.20 -1.70 4.85
N ARG A 80 -24.88 -2.83 5.00
CA ARG A 80 -25.65 -3.48 3.94
C ARG A 80 -26.89 -4.17 4.48
N ASP A 81 -27.76 -4.56 3.56
CA ASP A 81 -28.98 -5.33 3.84
C ASP A 81 -29.87 -4.68 4.92
N ILE A 82 -29.94 -3.34 4.92
CA ILE A 82 -30.77 -2.60 5.85
C ILE A 82 -32.24 -2.89 5.54
N ALA A 83 -32.88 -3.66 6.41
CA ALA A 83 -34.29 -4.02 6.31
C ALA A 83 -35.18 -3.19 7.24
N LEU A 84 -34.60 -2.62 8.31
CA LEU A 84 -35.30 -1.71 9.22
C LEU A 84 -34.35 -0.62 9.70
N GLU A 85 -34.81 0.62 9.62
CA GLU A 85 -34.08 1.77 10.14
C GLU A 85 -33.87 1.66 11.66
N GLY A 86 -32.84 2.34 12.14
CA GLY A 86 -32.49 2.32 13.55
C GLY A 86 -31.54 3.44 13.90
N ASN A 87 -31.98 4.36 14.74
CA ASN A 87 -31.08 5.33 15.36
C ASN A 87 -30.16 4.61 16.34
N ILE A 88 -28.85 4.82 16.24
CA ILE A 88 -27.86 4.06 17.01
C ILE A 88 -28.10 2.56 16.81
N ALA A 89 -28.21 2.14 15.54
CA ALA A 89 -28.34 0.74 15.16
C ALA A 89 -27.19 -0.07 15.78
N GLY A 90 -25.97 0.44 15.60
CA GLY A 90 -24.80 -0.01 16.32
C GLY A 90 -23.84 1.13 16.68
N TYR A 91 -22.78 0.82 17.40
CA TYR A 91 -21.74 1.78 17.74
C TYR A 91 -20.41 1.11 18.07
N PHE A 92 -19.33 1.80 17.77
CA PHE A 92 -18.01 1.57 18.32
C PHE A 92 -17.80 2.39 19.58
N ALA A 93 -17.12 1.81 20.55
CA ALA A 93 -16.81 2.44 21.83
C ALA A 93 -15.34 2.20 22.19
N ILE A 94 -14.70 3.22 22.74
CA ILE A 94 -13.38 3.15 23.37
C ILE A 94 -13.50 3.66 24.80
N GLY A 95 -12.84 2.97 25.72
CA GLY A 95 -12.78 3.41 27.11
C GLY A 95 -12.06 2.43 28.00
N ASP A 96 -12.56 2.28 29.22
CA ASP A 96 -11.92 1.49 30.28
C ASP A 96 -12.96 0.63 30.98
N GLU A 97 -12.55 -0.55 31.44
CA GLU A 97 -13.41 -1.52 32.12
C GLU A 97 -14.73 -1.81 31.35
N LEU A 98 -14.62 -1.93 30.02
CA LEU A 98 -15.81 -2.16 29.19
C LEU A 98 -16.41 -3.54 29.49
N ILE A 99 -17.70 -3.56 29.80
CA ILE A 99 -18.42 -4.80 30.09
C ILE A 99 -18.85 -5.51 28.80
N HIS A 100 -18.88 -6.85 28.82
CA HIS A 100 -19.32 -7.68 27.70
C HIS A 100 -20.77 -8.18 27.83
N THR A 101 -21.45 -7.92 28.94
CA THR A 101 -22.83 -8.37 29.20
C THR A 101 -23.86 -7.62 28.35
N HIS A 102 -25.11 -8.08 28.30
CA HIS A 102 -26.17 -7.48 27.45
C HIS A 102 -26.66 -6.08 27.90
N THR A 103 -26.10 -5.48 28.95
CA THR A 103 -26.46 -4.13 29.41
C THR A 103 -25.76 -3.05 28.59
N LEU A 104 -26.34 -1.85 28.52
CA LEU A 104 -25.71 -0.71 27.84
C LEU A 104 -24.39 -0.36 28.52
N LEU A 105 -23.37 0.00 27.72
CA LEU A 105 -22.11 0.49 28.27
C LEU A 105 -22.34 1.81 29.03
N PRO A 106 -21.95 1.91 30.30
CA PRO A 106 -22.09 3.14 31.06
C PRO A 106 -21.23 4.26 30.46
N ASN A 107 -21.77 5.48 30.34
CA ASN A 107 -20.99 6.62 29.85
C ASN A 107 -19.73 6.88 30.68
N ALA A 108 -19.76 6.58 31.98
CA ALA A 108 -18.61 6.72 32.88
C ALA A 108 -17.43 5.82 32.50
N SER A 109 -17.65 4.76 31.74
CA SER A 109 -16.62 3.84 31.22
C SER A 109 -16.16 4.20 29.82
N LEU A 110 -16.74 5.23 29.18
CA LEU A 110 -16.49 5.58 27.78
C LEU A 110 -15.66 6.85 27.67
N PHE A 111 -14.52 6.76 26.97
CA PHE A 111 -13.86 7.96 26.48
C PHE A 111 -14.62 8.54 25.30
N SER A 112 -14.97 7.70 24.32
CA SER A 112 -15.73 8.15 23.16
C SER A 112 -16.56 7.03 22.55
N LYS A 113 -17.61 7.42 21.83
CA LYS A 113 -18.56 6.53 21.16
C LYS A 113 -18.90 7.07 19.78
N LEU A 114 -18.73 6.22 18.77
CA LEU A 114 -19.06 6.50 17.38
C LEU A 114 -20.21 5.58 16.95
N SER A 115 -21.40 6.15 16.76
CA SER A 115 -22.61 5.38 16.46
C SER A 115 -22.90 5.34 14.96
N ILE A 116 -23.64 4.33 14.53
CA ILE A 116 -24.11 4.12 13.16
C ILE A 116 -25.64 4.12 13.21
N ASP A 117 -26.25 4.98 12.40
CA ASP A 117 -27.68 4.94 12.14
C ASP A 117 -27.95 4.18 10.84
N PHE A 118 -28.95 3.30 10.85
CA PHE A 118 -29.52 2.74 9.63
C PHE A 118 -30.66 3.62 9.14
N LYS A 119 -30.71 3.90 7.84
CA LYS A 119 -31.73 4.75 7.21
C LYS A 119 -32.65 3.94 6.31
N ALA A 120 -33.91 4.39 6.21
CA ALA A 120 -34.94 3.70 5.43
C ALA A 120 -34.66 3.65 3.92
N ASP A 121 -33.82 4.54 3.40
CA ASP A 121 -33.39 4.57 2.00
C ASP A 121 -32.24 3.59 1.69
N GLY A 122 -31.84 2.75 2.66
CA GLY A 122 -30.74 1.79 2.51
C GLY A 122 -29.35 2.38 2.75
N THR A 123 -29.24 3.68 3.05
CA THR A 123 -27.99 4.33 3.45
C THR A 123 -27.76 4.20 4.96
N TYR A 124 -26.58 4.61 5.42
CA TYR A 124 -26.27 4.72 6.84
C TYR A 124 -25.61 6.07 7.14
N ALA A 125 -25.64 6.50 8.40
CA ALA A 125 -24.95 7.73 8.80
C ALA A 125 -24.15 7.47 10.08
N LEU A 126 -22.98 8.10 10.20
CA LEU A 126 -22.27 8.15 11.47
C LEU A 126 -22.91 9.18 12.38
N ARG A 127 -22.87 8.92 13.69
CA ARG A 127 -23.45 9.75 14.73
C ARG A 127 -22.50 9.88 15.92
N VAL A 128 -22.27 11.10 16.36
CA VAL A 128 -21.56 11.39 17.62
C VAL A 128 -22.42 12.26 18.55
N PRO A 129 -22.21 12.21 19.88
CA PRO A 129 -22.84 13.15 20.80
C PRO A 129 -22.37 14.59 20.53
N GLY A 130 -23.29 15.56 20.61
CA GLY A 130 -22.98 17.00 20.54
C GLY A 130 -23.64 17.77 21.67
N SER A 131 -23.25 19.04 21.85
CA SER A 131 -23.70 19.89 22.97
C SER A 131 -25.18 20.24 22.95
N SER A 132 -25.83 20.16 21.79
CA SER A 132 -27.25 20.52 21.59
C SER A 132 -28.03 19.41 20.90
N GLY A 133 -27.54 18.18 20.97
CA GLY A 133 -28.06 17.04 20.23
C GLY A 133 -26.95 16.30 19.49
N ALA A 134 -27.29 15.16 18.90
CA ALA A 134 -26.32 14.37 18.16
C ALA A 134 -25.95 15.04 16.83
N ILE A 135 -24.68 14.91 16.43
CA ILE A 135 -24.17 15.34 15.14
C ILE A 135 -24.19 14.12 14.21
N LEU A 136 -24.73 14.29 13.01
CA LEU A 136 -24.81 13.26 11.97
C LEU A 136 -23.86 13.58 10.82
N SER A 137 -23.31 12.55 10.19
CA SER A 137 -22.64 12.69 8.89
C SER A 137 -23.68 12.86 7.78
N ASP A 138 -23.22 13.24 6.60
CA ASP A 138 -23.99 13.02 5.37
C ASP A 138 -24.27 11.51 5.20
N PRO A 139 -25.34 11.13 4.47
CA PRO A 139 -25.64 9.74 4.17
C PRO A 139 -24.47 9.03 3.47
N LEU A 140 -24.15 7.83 3.93
CA LEU A 140 -23.04 6.99 3.47
C LEU A 140 -23.58 5.72 2.83
N SER A 141 -22.82 5.19 1.87
CA SER A 141 -23.08 3.91 1.21
C SER A 141 -21.76 3.25 0.79
N GLY A 142 -21.79 1.94 0.58
CA GLY A 142 -20.59 1.17 0.23
C GLY A 142 -19.54 1.14 1.34
N ARG A 143 -18.30 0.83 0.96
CA ARG A 143 -17.16 0.76 1.89
C ARG A 143 -16.58 2.15 2.14
N ILE A 144 -16.37 2.46 3.41
CA ILE A 144 -15.67 3.64 3.89
C ILE A 144 -14.51 3.25 4.80
N ARG A 145 -13.58 4.17 4.99
CA ARG A 145 -12.61 4.14 6.08
C ARG A 145 -12.94 5.20 7.11
N ILE A 146 -12.90 4.84 8.37
CA ILE A 146 -13.01 5.75 9.51
C ILE A 146 -11.63 5.87 10.12
N THR A 147 -11.12 7.09 10.27
CA THR A 147 -9.95 7.38 11.09
C THR A 147 -10.40 8.16 12.32
N TRP A 148 -10.20 7.59 13.51
CA TRP A 148 -10.69 8.13 14.77
C TRP A 148 -9.52 8.28 15.76
N VAL A 149 -9.16 9.53 16.03
CA VAL A 149 -7.96 9.87 16.82
C VAL A 149 -8.38 10.47 18.14
N MET A 150 -7.80 9.97 19.24
CA MET A 150 -8.18 10.33 20.61
C MET A 150 -6.98 10.79 21.41
N ASN A 151 -7.14 11.91 22.12
CA ASN A 151 -6.14 12.42 23.03
C ASN A 151 -6.62 12.36 24.49
N ASN A 152 -6.16 11.35 25.23
CA ASN A 152 -6.39 11.26 26.66
C ASN A 152 -5.28 11.90 27.52
N LYS A 153 -4.19 12.40 26.92
CA LYS A 153 -3.09 13.08 27.61
C LYS A 153 -3.54 14.38 28.29
N SER A 154 -2.63 14.95 29.10
CA SER A 154 -2.71 16.30 29.65
C SER A 154 -2.34 17.40 28.66
N ASP A 155 -1.63 17.06 27.59
CA ASP A 155 -1.08 18.00 26.61
C ASP A 155 -1.64 17.76 25.21
N ASN A 156 -1.42 18.72 24.31
CA ASN A 156 -1.78 18.55 22.91
C ASN A 156 -1.08 17.34 22.30
N LEU A 157 -1.80 16.63 21.44
CA LEU A 157 -1.29 15.53 20.65
C LEU A 157 -1.25 15.97 19.19
N THR A 158 -0.14 15.68 18.52
CA THR A 158 0.00 15.85 17.07
C THR A 158 -0.10 14.49 16.38
N TYR A 159 -0.84 14.40 15.29
CA TYR A 159 -1.00 13.18 14.49
C TYR A 159 -0.95 13.48 12.98
N VAL A 160 -0.75 12.44 12.17
CA VAL A 160 -0.82 12.52 10.71
C VAL A 160 -2.22 12.15 10.26
N SER A 161 -2.87 13.05 9.51
CA SER A 161 -4.22 12.85 8.98
C SER A 161 -4.24 11.86 7.80
N PRO A 162 -5.42 11.38 7.37
CA PRO A 162 -5.54 10.60 6.12
C PRO A 162 -5.05 11.33 4.86
N LEU A 163 -4.95 12.67 4.91
CA LEU A 163 -4.40 13.51 3.83
C LEU A 163 -2.89 13.71 3.94
N GLU A 164 -2.22 12.98 4.84
CA GLU A 164 -0.78 13.08 5.11
C GLU A 164 -0.35 14.47 5.63
N THR A 165 -1.26 15.17 6.30
CA THR A 165 -0.99 16.47 6.93
C THR A 165 -0.90 16.34 8.44
N SER A 166 -0.05 17.16 9.06
CA SER A 166 0.02 17.26 10.52
C SER A 166 -1.22 17.95 11.07
N GLU A 167 -1.83 17.37 12.09
CA GLU A 167 -3.01 17.89 12.78
C GLU A 167 -2.80 17.81 14.29
N ASP A 168 -3.34 18.81 15.00
CA ASP A 168 -3.25 18.91 16.46
C ASP A 168 -4.61 18.70 17.11
N ILE A 169 -4.60 17.98 18.21
CA ILE A 169 -5.78 17.71 19.00
C ILE A 169 -5.54 17.97 20.48
N ALA A 170 -6.40 18.79 21.08
CA ALA A 170 -6.30 19.19 22.48
C ALA A 170 -6.61 18.04 23.46
N PRO A 171 -6.16 18.14 24.72
CA PRO A 171 -6.50 17.19 25.78
C PRO A 171 -8.00 16.92 25.90
N GLY A 172 -8.38 15.65 26.02
CA GLY A 172 -9.78 15.24 26.20
C GLY A 172 -10.64 15.39 24.96
N LYS A 173 -10.01 15.47 23.78
CA LYS A 173 -10.68 15.58 22.50
C LYS A 173 -10.47 14.37 21.62
N TYR A 174 -11.35 14.22 20.64
CA TYR A 174 -11.16 13.30 19.51
C TYR A 174 -11.49 13.96 18.16
N ASP A 175 -10.82 13.51 17.12
CA ASP A 175 -11.10 13.85 15.72
C ASP A 175 -11.65 12.61 15.00
N VAL A 176 -12.57 12.81 14.05
CA VAL A 176 -13.10 11.74 13.19
C VAL A 176 -12.99 12.16 11.74
N TRP A 177 -12.39 11.31 10.94
CA TRP A 177 -12.33 11.42 9.48
C TRP A 177 -13.15 10.28 8.87
N ILE A 178 -13.86 10.61 7.80
CA ILE A 178 -14.55 9.66 6.93
C ILE A 178 -13.82 9.71 5.59
N ASN A 179 -13.15 8.64 5.24
CA ASN A 179 -12.16 8.59 4.16
C ASN A 179 -11.11 9.70 4.36
N ASP A 180 -11.11 10.69 3.48
CA ASP A 180 -10.22 11.86 3.47
C ASP A 180 -10.89 13.14 4.01
N LEU A 181 -12.18 13.09 4.37
CA LEU A 181 -12.93 14.22 4.91
C LEU A 181 -12.86 14.25 6.44
N ARG A 182 -12.36 15.36 7.00
CA ARG A 182 -12.47 15.61 8.45
C ARG A 182 -13.91 15.96 8.80
N TRP A 183 -14.61 15.02 9.40
CA TRP A 183 -16.01 15.20 9.81
C TRP A 183 -16.12 15.85 11.19
N ILE A 184 -15.35 15.37 12.18
CA ILE A 184 -15.31 15.94 13.54
C ILE A 184 -13.92 16.46 13.83
N LYS A 185 -13.83 17.73 14.23
CA LYS A 185 -12.62 18.36 14.75
C LYS A 185 -12.82 18.77 16.20
N GLY A 186 -12.12 18.14 17.13
CA GLY A 186 -12.13 18.49 18.55
C GLY A 186 -13.42 18.11 19.29
N GLY A 187 -14.00 16.95 18.98
CA GLY A 187 -15.14 16.39 19.72
C GLY A 187 -14.79 16.14 21.19
N ASN A 188 -15.73 16.35 22.10
CA ASN A 188 -15.49 16.16 23.55
C ASN A 188 -15.52 14.69 23.93
N ALA A 189 -14.53 14.23 24.69
CA ALA A 189 -14.63 12.95 25.39
C ALA A 189 -15.90 12.90 26.25
N ILE A 190 -16.54 11.73 26.29
CA ILE A 190 -17.71 11.45 27.12
C ILE A 190 -17.32 11.44 28.60
N SER A 191 -16.18 10.84 28.92
CA SER A 191 -15.56 10.80 30.26
C SER A 191 -14.04 10.69 30.13
N ARG A 192 -13.30 11.12 31.17
CA ARG A 192 -11.83 11.08 31.21
C ARG A 192 -11.33 9.76 31.80
N VAL A 193 -11.60 8.67 31.09
CA VAL A 193 -11.12 7.31 31.42
C VAL A 193 -9.93 6.90 30.56
N SER A 194 -9.21 5.86 30.96
CA SER A 194 -8.12 5.27 30.19
C SER A 194 -8.60 4.74 28.84
N LEU A 195 -7.71 4.62 27.84
CA LEU A 195 -8.03 4.04 26.53
C LEU A 195 -7.57 2.58 26.48
N ASN A 196 -8.20 1.73 27.30
CA ASN A 196 -7.77 0.35 27.54
C ASN A 196 -8.49 -0.68 26.68
N ASN A 197 -9.76 -0.45 26.37
CA ASN A 197 -10.66 -1.44 25.79
C ASN A 197 -11.46 -0.84 24.66
N PHE A 198 -11.96 -1.71 23.78
CA PHE A 198 -12.89 -1.32 22.73
C PHE A 198 -14.05 -2.31 22.59
N ALA A 199 -15.16 -1.81 22.04
CA ALA A 199 -16.32 -2.63 21.73
C ALA A 199 -16.99 -2.18 20.44
N PHE A 200 -17.57 -3.12 19.72
CA PHE A 200 -18.61 -2.89 18.72
C PHE A 200 -19.91 -3.56 19.18
N ILE A 201 -21.00 -2.80 19.19
CA ILE A 201 -22.32 -3.29 19.62
C ILE A 201 -23.33 -2.96 18.54
N LEU A 202 -24.13 -3.94 18.11
CA LEU A 202 -25.25 -3.78 17.19
C LEU A 202 -26.52 -4.27 17.90
N SER A 203 -27.45 -3.37 18.21
CA SER A 203 -28.61 -3.70 19.07
C SER A 203 -29.89 -2.92 18.73
N ASN A 204 -29.91 -2.15 17.65
CA ASN A 204 -31.10 -1.50 17.11
C ASN A 204 -31.12 -1.60 15.57
N GLY A 205 -32.28 -1.38 14.94
CA GLY A 205 -32.46 -1.59 13.49
C GLY A 205 -32.27 -3.05 13.06
N VAL A 206 -32.35 -3.30 11.76
CA VAL A 206 -32.13 -4.62 11.14
C VAL A 206 -31.30 -4.43 9.89
N GLY A 207 -30.18 -5.14 9.83
CA GLY A 207 -29.17 -5.03 8.79
C GLY A 207 -27.82 -5.57 9.25
N THR A 208 -26.82 -5.42 8.39
CA THR A 208 -25.49 -5.98 8.58
C THR A 208 -24.44 -4.88 8.55
N VAL A 209 -23.58 -4.85 9.56
CA VAL A 209 -22.34 -4.08 9.55
C VAL A 209 -21.21 -5.05 9.20
N ARG A 210 -20.58 -4.82 8.06
CA ARG A 210 -19.46 -5.61 7.58
C ARG A 210 -18.16 -4.89 7.90
N LEU A 211 -17.26 -5.58 8.58
CA LEU A 211 -15.93 -5.12 8.95
C LEU A 211 -14.90 -5.76 8.04
N HIS A 212 -14.03 -4.97 7.43
CA HIS A 212 -12.94 -5.46 6.58
C HIS A 212 -11.59 -5.40 7.29
N HIS A 213 -11.38 -4.33 8.06
CA HIS A 213 -10.13 -4.06 8.74
C HIS A 213 -10.37 -3.23 9.99
N ILE A 214 -9.70 -3.56 11.07
CA ILE A 214 -9.62 -2.73 12.28
C ILE A 214 -8.16 -2.65 12.69
N GLU A 215 -7.67 -1.44 12.92
CA GLU A 215 -6.37 -1.21 13.54
C GLU A 215 -6.46 -0.15 14.63
N ILE A 216 -5.70 -0.35 15.69
CA ILE A 216 -5.55 0.58 16.80
C ILE A 216 -4.05 0.73 17.04
N ASN A 217 -3.57 1.96 16.89
CA ASN A 217 -2.19 2.34 17.05
C ASN A 217 -2.05 3.42 18.12
N SER A 218 -0.83 3.67 18.56
CA SER A 218 -0.49 4.99 19.07
C SER A 218 -0.50 5.98 17.89
N ALA A 219 -1.11 7.16 18.02
CA ALA A 219 -0.87 8.32 17.15
C ALA A 219 0.38 9.08 17.60
N SER A 220 1.41 8.37 18.07
CA SER A 220 2.72 8.92 17.77
C SER A 220 2.78 8.95 16.24
N PRO A 221 3.03 10.11 15.61
CA PRO A 221 3.04 10.19 14.17
C PRO A 221 4.01 9.13 13.66
N GLN A 222 3.48 8.05 13.10
CA GLN A 222 4.26 7.19 12.24
C GLN A 222 4.53 8.08 11.05
N LEU A 223 5.80 8.50 10.90
CA LEU A 223 6.16 9.36 9.80
C LEU A 223 5.71 8.66 8.51
N PRO A 224 4.97 9.34 7.66
CA PRO A 224 4.18 8.65 6.67
C PRO A 224 5.07 7.96 5.64
N LEU A 225 4.65 6.77 5.21
CA LEU A 225 5.22 6.10 4.03
C LEU A 225 4.78 6.85 2.77
N ILE A 226 5.30 8.06 2.57
CA ILE A 226 5.03 8.90 1.41
C ILE A 226 6.07 8.60 0.36
N LEU A 227 5.59 8.04 -0.74
CA LEU A 227 6.34 7.87 -1.98
C LEU A 227 6.19 9.13 -2.82
N THR A 228 7.26 9.89 -3.02
CA THR A 228 7.27 11.10 -3.85
C THR A 228 7.50 10.76 -5.32
N ARG A 229 8.19 9.65 -5.61
CA ARG A 229 8.44 9.18 -6.98
C ARG A 229 8.61 7.66 -7.04
N PHE A 230 8.10 7.06 -8.11
CA PHE A 230 8.41 5.69 -8.51
C PHE A 230 8.56 5.62 -10.02
N LYS A 231 9.61 4.97 -10.50
CA LYS A 231 9.87 4.82 -11.94
C LYS A 231 10.59 3.51 -12.23
N ALA A 232 10.17 2.85 -13.29
CA ALA A 232 10.89 1.77 -13.93
C ALA A 232 11.34 2.22 -15.33
N GLU A 233 12.59 1.93 -15.68
CA GLU A 233 13.16 2.26 -16.98
C GLU A 233 13.99 1.12 -17.56
N ARG A 234 13.97 0.99 -18.89
CA ARG A 234 14.80 0.03 -19.60
C ARG A 234 16.23 0.53 -19.69
N HIS A 235 17.18 -0.27 -19.23
CA HIS A 235 18.60 -0.03 -19.44
C HIS A 235 19.26 -1.27 -20.06
N LEU A 236 19.51 -1.22 -21.38
CA LEU A 236 19.98 -2.38 -22.16
C LEU A 236 19.01 -3.57 -22.05
N HIS A 237 19.45 -4.66 -21.42
CA HIS A 237 18.70 -5.89 -21.21
C HIS A 237 18.15 -6.01 -19.77
N GLU A 238 18.30 -4.97 -18.96
CA GLU A 238 17.87 -4.93 -17.57
C GLU A 238 16.80 -3.85 -17.39
N ALA A 239 15.95 -4.00 -16.37
CA ALA A 239 15.08 -2.92 -15.91
C ALA A 239 15.68 -2.29 -14.65
N ARG A 240 15.79 -0.97 -14.63
CA ARG A 240 16.17 -0.21 -13.43
C ARG A 240 14.93 0.37 -12.81
N ILE A 241 14.69 0.01 -11.55
CA ILE A 241 13.57 0.48 -10.75
C ILE A 241 14.16 1.40 -9.69
N TYR A 242 13.64 2.62 -9.59
CA TYR A 242 14.08 3.57 -8.60
C TYR A 242 12.91 4.35 -8.03
N TRP A 243 13.04 4.73 -6.77
CA TRP A 243 11.99 5.42 -6.04
C TRP A 243 12.56 6.42 -5.05
N GLU A 244 11.74 7.42 -4.77
CA GLU A 244 12.03 8.48 -3.82
C GLU A 244 10.95 8.54 -2.76
N MET A 245 11.37 8.58 -1.51
CA MET A 245 10.52 8.74 -0.34
C MET A 245 10.53 10.19 0.13
N ALA A 246 9.48 10.61 0.84
CA ALA A 246 9.54 11.87 1.57
C ALA A 246 10.58 11.80 2.70
N ALA A 247 11.18 12.94 3.02
CA ALA A 247 12.17 13.04 4.08
C ALA A 247 11.59 12.58 5.44
N GLY A 248 12.36 11.77 6.15
CA GLY A 248 11.99 11.26 7.47
C GLY A 248 11.01 10.08 7.44
N HIS A 249 10.88 9.36 6.33
CA HIS A 249 10.02 8.17 6.26
C HIS A 249 10.37 7.08 7.28
N THR A 250 9.40 6.23 7.64
CA THR A 250 9.59 5.08 8.56
C THR A 250 9.54 3.72 7.87
N ALA A 251 9.87 3.65 6.58
CA ALA A 251 10.01 2.37 5.88
C ALA A 251 11.05 1.47 6.58
N SER A 252 10.69 0.22 6.82
CA SER A 252 11.62 -0.83 7.27
C SER A 252 12.31 -1.49 6.11
N HIS A 253 11.56 -1.77 5.04
CA HIS A 253 12.08 -2.34 3.80
C HIS A 253 11.14 -2.07 2.63
N PHE A 254 11.67 -2.27 1.44
CA PHE A 254 10.95 -2.19 0.19
C PHE A 254 11.01 -3.53 -0.52
N THR A 255 9.91 -4.01 -1.06
CA THR A 255 9.87 -5.18 -1.94
C THR A 255 9.47 -4.71 -3.33
N VAL A 256 10.33 -4.96 -4.32
CA VAL A 256 10.00 -4.73 -5.72
C VAL A 256 9.29 -5.96 -6.25
N GLU A 257 8.12 -5.73 -6.84
CA GLU A 257 7.30 -6.79 -7.43
C GLU A 257 7.13 -6.57 -8.93
N ARG A 258 7.14 -7.65 -9.70
CA ARG A 258 7.01 -7.68 -11.15
C ARG A 258 5.80 -8.51 -11.57
N SER A 259 5.16 -8.12 -12.66
CA SER A 259 4.08 -8.86 -13.30
C SER A 259 4.22 -8.82 -14.82
N ASN A 260 3.76 -9.86 -15.52
CA ASN A 260 3.67 -9.91 -16.98
C ASN A 260 2.26 -9.60 -17.52
N ASP A 261 1.25 -9.54 -16.65
CA ASP A 261 -0.16 -9.32 -17.00
C ASP A 261 -0.78 -8.10 -16.30
N GLY A 262 -0.01 -7.46 -15.41
CA GLY A 262 -0.44 -6.33 -14.60
C GLY A 262 -1.41 -6.70 -13.46
N LYS A 263 -1.65 -7.99 -13.20
CA LYS A 263 -2.60 -8.50 -12.22
C LYS A 263 -1.91 -9.35 -11.15
N SER A 264 -1.13 -10.34 -11.57
CA SER A 264 -0.39 -11.23 -10.68
C SER A 264 1.05 -10.76 -10.56
N PHE A 265 1.42 -10.33 -9.36
CA PHE A 265 2.74 -9.78 -9.05
C PHE A 265 3.56 -10.77 -8.22
N GLU A 266 4.82 -10.98 -8.62
CA GLU A 266 5.83 -11.76 -7.90
C GLU A 266 6.91 -10.85 -7.34
N ALA A 267 7.42 -11.15 -6.14
CA ALA A 267 8.55 -10.41 -5.57
C ALA A 267 9.86 -10.78 -6.29
N ILE A 268 10.57 -9.78 -6.79
CA ILE A 268 11.87 -9.97 -7.47
C ILE A 268 13.06 -9.52 -6.62
N GLY A 269 12.81 -8.81 -5.53
CA GLY A 269 13.84 -8.48 -4.55
C GLY A 269 13.32 -7.59 -3.42
N THR A 270 14.07 -7.57 -2.33
CA THR A 270 13.78 -6.77 -1.14
C THR A 270 15.00 -5.96 -0.75
N LEU A 271 14.80 -4.69 -0.43
CA LEU A 271 15.82 -3.75 0.00
C LEU A 271 15.49 -3.26 1.42
N PRO A 272 16.28 -3.62 2.45
CA PRO A 272 16.10 -3.06 3.79
C PRO A 272 16.49 -1.58 3.83
N VAL A 273 15.85 -0.82 4.71
CA VAL A 273 16.23 0.56 5.01
C VAL A 273 17.25 0.54 6.15
N GLU A 274 18.51 0.80 5.82
CA GLU A 274 19.58 0.89 6.82
C GLU A 274 19.74 2.31 7.38
N ASP A 275 19.52 3.32 6.54
CA ASP A 275 19.59 4.74 6.88
C ASP A 275 18.26 5.44 6.53
N PRO A 276 17.46 5.84 7.54
CA PRO A 276 16.20 6.58 7.32
C PRO A 276 16.37 8.01 6.79
N SER A 277 17.60 8.54 6.73
CA SER A 277 17.89 9.84 6.12
C SER A 277 18.07 9.76 4.60
N GLN A 278 18.34 8.56 4.08
CA GLN A 278 18.37 8.30 2.65
C GLN A 278 16.95 8.31 2.10
N ASN A 279 16.68 9.11 1.08
CA ASN A 279 15.34 9.18 0.49
C ASN A 279 15.27 8.57 -0.92
N LEU A 280 16.41 8.27 -1.53
CA LEU A 280 16.49 7.74 -2.90
C LEU A 280 17.00 6.30 -2.88
N TYR A 281 16.26 5.40 -3.53
CA TYR A 281 16.55 3.98 -3.54
C TYR A 281 16.38 3.41 -4.95
N GLY A 282 16.93 2.21 -5.17
CA GLY A 282 16.76 1.50 -6.43
C GLY A 282 17.10 0.02 -6.36
N LEU A 283 16.57 -0.72 -7.33
CA LEU A 283 16.79 -2.14 -7.55
C LEU A 283 16.82 -2.42 -9.06
N THR A 284 17.73 -3.30 -9.48
CA THR A 284 17.81 -3.74 -10.88
C THR A 284 17.18 -5.11 -11.03
N ASP A 285 16.28 -5.25 -12.00
CA ASP A 285 15.85 -6.54 -12.53
C ASP A 285 16.81 -6.95 -13.67
N PRO A 286 17.72 -7.92 -13.44
CA PRO A 286 18.72 -8.32 -14.43
C PRO A 286 18.14 -9.22 -15.52
N SER A 287 16.90 -9.71 -15.37
CA SER A 287 16.28 -10.60 -16.34
C SER A 287 14.78 -10.32 -16.48
N PRO A 288 14.41 -9.14 -17.02
CA PRO A 288 13.04 -8.81 -17.36
C PRO A 288 12.47 -9.81 -18.36
N LEU A 289 11.18 -10.07 -18.27
CA LEU A 289 10.46 -10.94 -19.19
C LEU A 289 10.36 -10.30 -20.57
N ALA A 290 10.19 -11.11 -21.61
CA ALA A 290 9.85 -10.58 -22.92
C ALA A 290 8.43 -9.96 -22.92
N GLY A 291 8.26 -8.84 -23.59
CA GLY A 291 7.01 -8.08 -23.63
C GLY A 291 6.93 -7.02 -22.53
N PHE A 292 5.71 -6.72 -22.08
CA PHE A 292 5.48 -5.78 -20.99
C PHE A 292 5.82 -6.40 -19.64
N ASN A 293 6.62 -5.66 -18.87
CA ASN A 293 6.89 -5.93 -17.46
C ASN A 293 6.29 -4.78 -16.66
N TYR A 294 5.40 -5.12 -15.75
CA TYR A 294 4.74 -4.19 -14.84
C TYR A 294 5.43 -4.28 -13.49
N TYR A 295 5.92 -3.15 -13.00
CA TYR A 295 6.61 -3.07 -11.71
C TYR A 295 5.80 -2.25 -10.73
N ARG A 296 5.82 -2.67 -9.47
CA ARG A 296 5.33 -1.87 -8.34
C ARG A 296 6.25 -2.04 -7.14
N LEU A 297 6.19 -1.09 -6.22
CA LEU A 297 6.86 -1.12 -4.95
C LEU A 297 5.85 -1.47 -3.85
N LYS A 298 6.21 -2.45 -3.03
CA LYS A 298 5.58 -2.68 -1.73
C LYS A 298 6.47 -2.09 -0.65
N MET A 299 6.00 -1.03 -0.03
CA MET A 299 6.65 -0.36 1.09
C MET A 299 6.12 -0.96 2.38
N THR A 300 7.00 -1.50 3.20
CA THR A 300 6.65 -1.98 4.54
C THR A 300 7.29 -1.05 5.55
N GLY A 301 6.51 -0.54 6.50
CA GLY A 301 7.01 0.33 7.56
C GLY A 301 7.58 -0.42 8.76
N ASN A 302 8.16 0.34 9.68
CA ASN A 302 8.72 -0.19 10.93
C ASN A 302 7.67 -0.78 11.87
N THR A 303 6.38 -0.49 11.66
CA THR A 303 5.30 -1.05 12.48
C THR A 303 4.45 -2.08 11.76
N GLY A 304 4.88 -2.50 10.57
CA GLY A 304 4.23 -3.50 9.73
C GLY A 304 3.17 -2.95 8.80
N GLU A 305 2.95 -1.63 8.76
CA GLU A 305 2.08 -0.98 7.79
C GLU A 305 2.61 -1.21 6.36
N VAL A 306 1.70 -1.49 5.42
CA VAL A 306 2.06 -1.77 4.02
C VAL A 306 1.38 -0.78 3.10
N ARG A 307 2.15 -0.20 2.17
CA ARG A 307 1.63 0.63 1.08
C ARG A 307 2.19 0.20 -0.27
N LEU A 308 1.37 0.27 -1.31
CA LEU A 308 1.78 -0.02 -2.68
C LEU A 308 1.98 1.28 -3.47
N SER A 309 2.97 1.29 -4.36
CA SER A 309 3.11 2.35 -5.37
C SER A 309 2.07 2.19 -6.49
N PRO A 310 1.89 3.22 -7.34
CA PRO A 310 1.40 3.03 -8.69
C PRO A 310 2.23 2.00 -9.47
N VAL A 311 1.62 1.39 -10.48
CA VAL A 311 2.30 0.46 -11.39
C VAL A 311 2.96 1.25 -12.53
N ASP A 312 4.24 0.98 -12.80
CA ASP A 312 4.94 1.48 -13.99
C ASP A 312 5.31 0.33 -14.91
N ALA A 313 5.28 0.55 -16.23
CA ALA A 313 5.44 -0.51 -17.22
C ALA A 313 6.65 -0.25 -18.12
N VAL A 314 7.44 -1.31 -18.34
CA VAL A 314 8.61 -1.30 -19.23
C VAL A 314 8.48 -2.43 -20.23
N TYR A 315 8.72 -2.13 -21.51
CA TYR A 315 8.60 -3.11 -22.58
C TYR A 315 9.98 -3.59 -23.07
N PHE A 316 10.15 -4.90 -23.12
CA PHE A 316 11.35 -5.58 -23.63
C PHE A 316 11.01 -6.37 -24.89
N ASP A 317 11.61 -6.00 -26.01
CA ASP A 317 11.45 -6.71 -27.27
C ASP A 317 12.06 -8.11 -27.19
N ALA A 318 11.23 -9.14 -27.40
CA ALA A 318 11.69 -10.54 -27.50
C ALA A 318 12.67 -10.77 -28.68
N ALA A 319 12.77 -9.82 -29.62
CA ALA A 319 13.35 -10.04 -30.94
C ALA A 319 14.36 -8.97 -31.42
N ALA A 320 14.75 -8.00 -30.59
CA ALA A 320 15.72 -6.98 -31.01
C ALA A 320 17.07 -7.19 -30.29
N PRO A 321 18.10 -7.75 -30.95
CA PRO A 321 19.45 -7.66 -30.41
C PRO A 321 19.81 -6.18 -30.29
N ALA A 322 20.02 -5.71 -29.06
CA ALA A 322 20.40 -4.34 -28.77
C ALA A 322 21.86 -4.10 -29.22
N ILE A 323 22.08 -3.95 -30.53
CA ILE A 323 23.41 -3.71 -31.07
C ILE A 323 23.90 -2.33 -30.61
N THR A 324 24.94 -2.33 -29.80
CA THR A 324 25.60 -1.13 -29.28
C THR A 324 27.06 -1.13 -29.69
N ILE A 325 27.59 0.03 -30.10
CA ILE A 325 29.01 0.21 -30.40
C ILE A 325 29.62 1.01 -29.26
N ALA A 326 30.62 0.43 -28.60
CA ALA A 326 31.34 1.11 -27.54
C ALA A 326 32.82 0.67 -27.50
N PRO A 327 33.77 1.62 -27.38
CA PRO A 327 33.56 3.07 -27.35
C PRO A 327 33.26 3.65 -28.75
N ASN A 328 32.58 4.80 -28.80
CA ASN A 328 32.40 5.64 -29.98
C ASN A 328 32.69 7.11 -29.59
N PRO A 329 33.85 7.70 -29.93
CA PRO A 329 34.79 7.27 -30.97
C PRO A 329 35.52 5.93 -30.72
N SER A 330 35.68 5.13 -31.76
CA SER A 330 36.37 3.83 -31.75
C SER A 330 37.84 3.97 -32.15
N ARG A 331 38.66 2.94 -31.91
CA ARG A 331 40.07 2.94 -32.33
C ARG A 331 40.19 2.68 -33.84
N PRO A 332 41.17 3.28 -34.54
CA PRO A 332 41.41 3.05 -35.97
C PRO A 332 41.52 1.58 -36.37
N GLU A 333 42.10 0.75 -35.50
CA GLU A 333 42.39 -0.67 -35.73
C GLU A 333 41.28 -1.63 -35.25
N ARG A 334 40.29 -1.15 -34.47
CA ARG A 334 39.26 -2.03 -33.89
C ARG A 334 37.97 -1.28 -33.55
N ILE A 335 36.86 -1.83 -34.02
CA ILE A 335 35.51 -1.43 -33.64
C ILE A 335 34.87 -2.56 -32.84
N THR A 336 34.33 -2.25 -31.66
CA THR A 336 33.72 -3.25 -30.76
C THR A 336 32.21 -3.06 -30.71
N LEU A 337 31.49 -4.15 -30.95
CA LEU A 337 30.04 -4.24 -30.91
C LEU A 337 29.62 -5.19 -29.78
N PHE A 338 28.61 -4.77 -29.03
CA PHE A 338 27.88 -5.62 -28.08
C PHE A 338 26.57 -6.03 -28.72
N ALA A 339 26.44 -7.31 -29.06
CA ALA A 339 25.27 -7.86 -29.73
C ALA A 339 25.15 -9.37 -29.50
N SER A 340 23.91 -9.84 -29.29
CA SER A 340 23.58 -11.26 -29.24
C SER A 340 23.02 -11.73 -30.60
N GLY A 341 23.41 -12.92 -31.04
CA GLY A 341 22.80 -13.58 -32.22
C GLY A 341 23.08 -12.93 -33.58
N ILE A 342 24.05 -12.01 -33.70
CA ILE A 342 24.45 -11.41 -34.97
C ILE A 342 25.54 -12.24 -35.63
N ASN A 343 25.29 -12.70 -36.86
CA ASN A 343 26.30 -13.30 -37.72
C ASN A 343 27.19 -12.19 -38.32
N PRO A 344 28.51 -12.22 -38.12
CA PRO A 344 29.43 -11.21 -38.65
C PRO A 344 29.39 -11.06 -40.18
N GLU A 345 29.02 -12.12 -40.91
CA GLU A 345 28.87 -12.10 -42.38
C GLU A 345 27.75 -11.15 -42.85
N ASN A 346 26.80 -10.85 -41.96
CA ASN A 346 25.70 -9.92 -42.22
C ASN A 346 26.06 -8.45 -41.95
N ILE A 347 27.33 -8.18 -41.61
CA ILE A 347 27.83 -6.84 -41.30
C ILE A 347 28.64 -6.30 -42.49
N SER A 348 28.45 -5.01 -42.78
CA SER A 348 29.25 -4.29 -43.77
C SER A 348 29.68 -2.92 -43.23
N LEU A 349 30.95 -2.61 -43.40
CA LEU A 349 31.55 -1.33 -43.02
C LEU A 349 31.64 -0.43 -44.25
N PHE A 350 31.20 0.83 -44.11
CA PHE A 350 31.20 1.81 -45.19
C PHE A 350 31.85 3.13 -44.77
N THR A 351 32.50 3.80 -45.71
CA THR A 351 32.88 5.22 -45.59
C THR A 351 31.63 6.12 -45.68
N MET A 352 31.78 7.42 -45.36
CA MET A 352 30.69 8.40 -45.58
C MET A 352 30.22 8.50 -47.03
N THR A 353 31.10 8.17 -47.99
CA THR A 353 30.79 8.19 -49.43
C THR A 353 30.15 6.88 -49.92
N GLY A 354 29.94 5.91 -49.04
CA GLY A 354 29.30 4.62 -49.38
C GLY A 354 30.25 3.56 -49.92
N HIS A 355 31.58 3.78 -49.87
CA HIS A 355 32.55 2.75 -50.26
C HIS A 355 32.61 1.67 -49.18
N ARG A 356 32.42 0.40 -49.57
CA ARG A 356 32.52 -0.76 -48.66
C ARG A 356 33.98 -1.07 -48.31
N LEU A 357 34.29 -1.24 -47.03
CA LEU A 357 35.63 -1.59 -46.54
C LEU A 357 35.67 -3.04 -46.06
N PRO A 358 36.71 -3.82 -46.44
CA PRO A 358 36.92 -5.16 -45.92
C PRO A 358 37.40 -5.12 -44.46
N PHE A 359 37.03 -6.15 -43.70
CA PHE A 359 37.45 -6.33 -42.32
C PHE A 359 37.48 -7.83 -41.97
N GLY A 360 38.31 -8.19 -40.99
CA GLY A 360 38.21 -9.46 -40.26
C GLY A 360 37.39 -9.30 -38.98
N HIS A 361 36.95 -10.40 -38.38
CA HIS A 361 36.14 -10.35 -37.16
C HIS A 361 36.55 -11.41 -36.14
N GLY A 362 36.26 -11.16 -34.87
CA GLY A 362 36.41 -12.13 -33.78
C GLY A 362 35.23 -12.04 -32.82
N TYR A 363 34.69 -13.19 -32.42
CA TYR A 363 33.50 -13.27 -31.57
C TYR A 363 33.83 -13.90 -30.21
N ASP A 364 33.46 -13.21 -29.14
CA ASP A 364 33.50 -13.70 -27.77
C ASP A 364 32.07 -13.91 -27.28
N ASN A 365 31.65 -15.18 -27.29
CA ASN A 365 30.34 -15.63 -26.81
C ASN A 365 30.10 -15.31 -25.33
N SER A 366 31.15 -15.32 -24.50
CA SER A 366 31.01 -15.15 -23.05
C SER A 366 30.60 -13.72 -22.67
N ASN A 367 31.01 -12.74 -23.48
CA ASN A 367 30.75 -11.32 -23.25
C ASN A 367 29.83 -10.69 -24.31
N MET A 368 29.21 -11.52 -25.17
CA MET A 368 28.39 -11.08 -26.32
C MET A 368 29.08 -10.00 -27.17
N MET A 369 30.40 -10.14 -27.33
CA MET A 369 31.26 -9.12 -27.89
C MET A 369 31.75 -9.54 -29.28
N LEU A 370 31.46 -8.71 -30.27
CA LEU A 370 31.98 -8.85 -31.63
C LEU A 370 33.00 -7.73 -31.90
N SER A 371 34.22 -8.11 -32.23
CA SER A 371 35.27 -7.17 -32.64
C SER A 371 35.45 -7.21 -34.16
N ILE A 372 35.44 -6.04 -34.78
CA ILE A 372 35.72 -5.82 -36.20
C ILE A 372 37.12 -5.24 -36.34
N TYR A 373 37.93 -5.84 -37.21
CA TYR A 373 39.31 -5.49 -37.50
C TYR A 373 39.43 -5.06 -38.97
N PRO A 374 39.40 -3.75 -39.26
CA PRO A 374 39.65 -3.24 -40.61
C PRO A 374 40.98 -3.76 -41.16
N SER A 375 41.05 -4.08 -42.46
CA SER A 375 42.29 -4.62 -43.07
C SER A 375 43.47 -3.64 -43.01
N THR A 376 43.19 -2.34 -42.90
CA THR A 376 44.16 -1.27 -42.61
C THR A 376 43.55 -0.33 -41.57
N PRO A 377 44.35 0.30 -40.68
CA PRO A 377 43.84 1.30 -39.74
C PRO A 377 43.00 2.37 -40.44
N LEU A 378 41.82 2.65 -39.91
CA LEU A 378 40.90 3.62 -40.48
C LEU A 378 41.39 5.05 -40.25
N PRO A 379 41.45 5.91 -41.28
CA PRO A 379 41.66 7.34 -41.08
C PRO A 379 40.56 7.97 -40.21
N SER A 380 40.90 9.06 -39.52
CA SER A 380 39.95 9.87 -38.75
C SER A 380 38.76 10.28 -39.62
N GLY A 381 37.54 10.11 -39.11
CA GLY A 381 36.33 10.34 -39.89
C GLY A 381 35.13 9.55 -39.41
N ILE A 382 34.04 9.64 -40.17
CA ILE A 382 32.79 8.95 -39.87
C ILE A 382 32.64 7.74 -40.80
N TYR A 383 32.27 6.62 -40.20
CA TYR A 383 31.99 5.36 -40.88
C TYR A 383 30.60 4.87 -40.49
N PHE A 384 30.05 3.99 -41.32
CA PHE A 384 28.76 3.36 -41.07
C PHE A 384 28.90 1.85 -41.05
N LEU A 385 28.45 1.23 -39.96
CA LEU A 385 28.25 -0.21 -39.89
C LEU A 385 26.79 -0.51 -40.21
N LYS A 386 26.57 -1.22 -41.31
CA LYS A 386 25.25 -1.72 -41.72
C LYS A 386 25.15 -3.19 -41.36
N ILE A 387 24.05 -3.56 -40.73
CA ILE A 387 23.78 -4.91 -40.24
C ILE A 387 22.45 -5.33 -40.85
N ALA A 388 22.50 -6.40 -41.64
CA ALA A 388 21.37 -6.90 -42.41
C ALA A 388 21.19 -8.39 -42.15
N GLN A 389 20.37 -8.75 -41.17
CA GLN A 389 20.10 -10.13 -40.78
C GLN A 389 18.62 -10.35 -40.55
N ASP A 390 18.06 -11.37 -41.21
CA ASP A 390 16.62 -11.68 -41.17
C ASP A 390 15.75 -10.46 -41.48
N ARG A 391 15.02 -9.93 -40.49
CA ARG A 391 14.21 -8.70 -40.58
C ARG A 391 14.88 -7.45 -40.01
N LEU A 392 16.10 -7.57 -39.49
CA LEU A 392 16.87 -6.48 -38.92
C LEU A 392 17.70 -5.79 -40.00
N LEU A 393 17.36 -4.53 -40.28
CA LEU A 393 18.19 -3.59 -41.02
C LEU A 393 18.56 -2.44 -40.09
N LYS A 394 19.80 -2.42 -39.60
CA LYS A 394 20.30 -1.37 -38.70
C LYS A 394 21.57 -0.76 -39.26
N THR A 395 21.66 0.56 -39.21
CA THR A 395 22.87 1.32 -39.54
C THR A 395 23.34 2.05 -38.30
N VAL A 396 24.60 1.89 -37.93
CA VAL A 396 25.21 2.54 -36.77
C VAL A 396 26.37 3.42 -37.23
N LYS A 397 26.39 4.67 -36.76
CA LYS A 397 27.47 5.63 -37.02
C LYS A 397 28.66 5.33 -36.09
N VAL A 398 29.86 5.22 -36.66
CA VAL A 398 31.12 5.07 -35.94
C VAL A 398 31.99 6.28 -36.23
N VAL A 399 32.55 6.89 -35.19
CA VAL A 399 33.52 7.97 -35.29
C VAL A 399 34.90 7.38 -35.01
N ILE A 400 35.86 7.66 -35.87
CA ILE A 400 37.29 7.40 -35.63
C ILE A 400 37.94 8.76 -35.32
N PRO A 401 38.60 8.91 -34.16
CA PRO A 401 39.13 10.19 -33.68
C PRO A 401 40.28 10.71 -34.55
#